data_AF-A0A7C6HQ16-F1
#
_entry.id   AF-A0A7C6HQ16-F1
#
_cell.length_a   1.000
_cell.length_b   1.000
_cell.length_c   1.000
_cell.angle_alpha   90.00
_cell.angle_beta   90.00
_cell.angle_gamma   90.00
#
_symmetry.space_group_name_H-M   'P 1'
#
loop_
_entity.id
_entity.type
_entity.pdbx_description
1 polymer ?
#
loop_
_entity_poly.entity_id
_entity_poly.type
_entity_poly.pdbx_seq_one_letter_code
_entity_poly.pdbx_strand_id
1 'polypeptide(L)'
;MGTITRLSFLAAAGLVALGGCGSTPAPAGGERFEVPTFDWDRSAGMQALISGRLALTDDGCTLMVPVEGDGPAQAVLFPNAEGVRFDNGVRAVVESGSGKVYATEGQTFSYAGGFVPEPNGWTTMCGSFAPDDIALVNDGPAHPVPTADPAPYEGALPTEIPSLTERGWYAVPTFEWDPADGGDGALLEGTVSMTDDGCATVESADGVVGLVLPNAWGKRPLGDAGGMAIYSWFPDSSGLMAEDGLKVSYAGGSADLDGEFGEQWQTRCPDSPVDALFVVQDDQPWD
;
A
#
# COMPACT_ATOMS: atom_id res chain seq x y z
N MET A 1 -56.15 -6.22 29.88
CA MET A 1 -56.61 -4.82 29.97
C MET A 1 -55.39 -3.97 30.27
N GLY A 2 -54.72 -3.48 29.21
CA GLY A 2 -53.51 -2.67 29.31
C GLY A 2 -53.84 -1.20 29.10
N THR A 3 -53.42 -0.37 30.04
CA THR A 3 -53.63 1.08 30.02
C THR A 3 -52.61 1.74 29.09
N ILE A 4 -53.13 2.46 28.09
CA ILE A 4 -52.36 3.25 27.12
C ILE A 4 -52.05 4.61 27.75
N THR A 5 -50.78 4.95 27.88
CA THR A 5 -50.34 6.32 28.21
C THR A 5 -49.56 6.88 27.02
N ARG A 6 -50.17 7.86 26.35
CA ARG A 6 -49.52 8.72 25.35
C ARG A 6 -48.56 9.66 26.08
N LEU A 7 -47.31 9.74 25.63
CA LEU A 7 -46.44 10.89 25.92
C LEU A 7 -46.03 11.56 24.62
N SER A 8 -46.24 12.87 24.62
CA SER A 8 -46.04 13.80 23.53
C SER A 8 -44.56 14.02 23.22
N PHE A 9 -44.27 14.17 21.94
CA PHE A 9 -43.02 14.70 21.42
C PHE A 9 -42.79 16.14 21.89
N LEU A 10 -41.62 16.40 22.46
CA LEU A 10 -41.05 17.73 22.59
C LEU A 10 -39.66 17.67 21.95
N ALA A 11 -39.58 18.21 20.74
CA ALA A 11 -38.34 18.43 20.01
C ALA A 11 -37.53 19.50 20.74
N ALA A 12 -36.46 19.08 21.43
CA ALA A 12 -35.40 19.97 21.86
C ALA A 12 -34.34 19.98 20.76
N ALA A 13 -34.36 21.01 19.92
CA ALA A 13 -33.25 21.38 19.05
C ALA A 13 -32.08 21.83 19.95
N GLY A 14 -31.28 20.87 20.41
CA GLY A 14 -30.00 21.14 21.04
C GLY A 14 -28.99 21.53 19.97
N LEU A 15 -28.63 22.81 19.92
CA LEU A 15 -27.41 23.26 19.25
C LEU A 15 -26.23 22.53 19.93
N VAL A 16 -25.68 21.51 19.26
CA VAL A 16 -24.37 20.99 19.61
C VAL A 16 -23.37 22.01 19.07
N ALA A 17 -22.91 22.90 19.94
CA ALA A 17 -21.66 23.61 19.70
C ALA A 17 -20.56 22.55 19.70
N LEU A 18 -20.09 22.17 18.51
CA LEU A 18 -18.85 21.44 18.34
C LEU A 18 -17.74 22.27 18.98
N GLY A 19 -17.32 21.85 20.18
CA GLY A 19 -16.19 22.44 20.88
C GLY A 19 -14.97 22.35 19.98
N GLY A 20 -14.38 23.51 19.69
CA GLY A 20 -13.11 23.58 18.97
C GLY A 20 -12.08 22.70 19.65
N CYS A 21 -11.53 21.76 18.89
CA CYS A 21 -10.28 21.11 19.23
C CYS A 21 -9.26 22.21 19.55
N GLY A 22 -8.67 22.14 20.73
CA GLY A 22 -7.61 23.05 21.12
C GLY A 22 -6.48 22.94 20.10
N SER A 23 -6.37 23.93 19.24
CA SER A 23 -5.24 24.10 18.34
C SER A 23 -4.01 24.37 19.21
N THR A 24 -3.23 23.32 19.48
CA THR A 24 -1.89 23.46 20.05
C THR A 24 -1.11 24.42 19.15
N PRO A 25 -0.26 25.31 19.67
CA PRO A 25 0.51 26.20 18.83
C PRO A 25 1.33 25.38 17.83
N ALA A 26 1.25 25.70 16.54
CA ALA A 26 2.31 25.34 15.61
C ALA A 26 3.66 25.84 16.16
N PRO A 27 4.80 25.25 15.74
CA PRO A 27 6.08 25.95 15.85
C PRO A 27 5.86 27.40 15.39
N ALA A 28 6.32 28.39 16.16
CA ALA A 28 5.98 29.79 15.89
C ALA A 28 6.27 30.14 14.43
N GLY A 29 5.25 30.57 13.68
CA GLY A 29 5.36 30.98 12.27
C GLY A 29 4.82 29.98 11.24
N GLY A 30 4.69 28.69 11.56
CA GLY A 30 4.36 27.68 10.54
C GLY A 30 2.88 27.56 10.16
N GLU A 31 2.59 27.44 8.86
CA GLU A 31 1.28 27.04 8.30
C GLU A 31 1.10 25.52 8.45
N ARG A 32 -0.06 25.06 8.92
CA ARG A 32 -0.38 23.64 9.02
C ARG A 32 -1.08 23.13 7.77
N PHE A 33 -0.80 21.90 7.39
CA PHE A 33 -1.49 21.20 6.31
C PHE A 33 -1.68 19.72 6.66
N GLU A 34 -2.62 19.07 5.97
CA GLU A 34 -2.90 17.66 6.18
C GLU A 34 -1.79 16.80 5.56
N VAL A 35 -1.47 15.69 6.21
CA VAL A 35 -0.60 14.63 5.68
C VAL A 35 -1.29 13.30 5.96
N PRO A 36 -1.06 12.26 5.15
CA PRO A 36 -1.64 10.97 5.43
C PRO A 36 -1.04 10.42 6.74
N THR A 37 -1.91 9.94 7.63
CA THR A 37 -1.53 9.48 8.98
C THR A 37 -2.47 8.37 9.46
N PHE A 38 -2.18 7.80 10.63
CA PHE A 38 -3.02 6.81 11.28
C PHE A 38 -2.98 6.99 12.80
N ASP A 39 -4.05 6.58 13.47
CA ASP A 39 -4.13 6.60 14.93
C ASP A 39 -3.25 5.50 15.51
N TRP A 40 -2.30 5.89 16.35
CA TRP A 40 -1.40 4.96 17.02
C TRP A 40 -1.41 5.19 18.52
N ASP A 41 -1.87 4.18 19.25
CA ASP A 41 -1.97 4.18 20.71
C ASP A 41 -0.65 3.82 21.41
N ARG A 42 0.44 3.66 20.65
CA ARG A 42 1.78 3.27 21.11
C ARG A 42 1.89 1.84 21.64
N SER A 43 0.95 0.96 21.28
CA SER A 43 0.92 -0.43 21.74
C SER A 43 1.71 -1.42 20.85
N ALA A 44 2.13 -1.01 19.65
CA ALA A 44 2.81 -1.88 18.68
C ALA A 44 4.34 -1.92 18.83
N GLY A 45 4.95 -3.06 18.49
CA GLY A 45 6.41 -3.29 18.53
C GLY A 45 7.08 -3.21 17.15
N MET A 46 8.42 -3.08 17.14
CA MET A 46 9.24 -2.96 15.93
C MET A 46 9.17 -4.25 15.10
N GLN A 47 8.63 -4.20 13.88
CA GLN A 47 8.64 -5.33 12.94
C GLN A 47 9.68 -5.15 11.83
N ALA A 48 10.02 -3.90 11.51
CA ALA A 48 11.05 -3.52 10.56
C ALA A 48 11.71 -2.19 10.97
N LEU A 49 12.89 -1.92 10.40
CA LEU A 49 13.50 -0.60 10.41
C LEU A 49 13.07 0.14 9.15
N ILE A 50 12.42 1.29 9.30
CA ILE A 50 12.03 2.16 8.18
C ILE A 50 12.97 3.35 8.16
N SER A 51 13.77 3.45 7.11
CA SER A 51 14.77 4.50 6.96
C SER A 51 14.85 5.03 5.54
N GLY A 52 15.05 6.33 5.44
CA GLY A 52 15.14 7.03 4.16
C GLY A 52 15.19 8.54 4.36
N ARG A 53 15.03 9.27 3.27
CA ARG A 53 14.90 10.74 3.28
C ARG A 53 13.44 11.11 3.08
N LEU A 54 12.93 12.00 3.93
CA LEU A 54 11.56 12.49 3.78
C LEU A 54 11.43 13.37 2.54
N ALA A 55 10.42 13.12 1.73
CA ALA A 55 9.91 14.02 0.71
C ALA A 55 8.40 14.17 0.87
N LEU A 56 7.83 15.28 0.40
CA LEU A 56 6.38 15.45 0.31
C LEU A 56 5.98 15.79 -1.13
N THR A 57 4.87 15.21 -1.59
CA THR A 57 4.25 15.65 -2.84
C THR A 57 3.69 17.06 -2.70
N ASP A 58 3.31 17.68 -3.81
CA ASP A 58 2.65 19.00 -3.78
C ASP A 58 1.36 19.00 -2.94
N ASP A 59 0.66 17.85 -2.91
CA ASP A 59 -0.56 17.64 -2.13
C ASP A 59 -0.30 17.23 -0.66
N GLY A 60 0.96 17.03 -0.25
CA GLY A 60 1.31 16.69 1.13
C GLY A 60 1.43 15.18 1.43
N CYS A 61 1.44 14.32 0.41
CA CYS A 61 1.68 12.89 0.58
C CYS A 61 3.13 12.62 0.97
N THR A 62 3.34 11.80 1.98
CA THR A 62 4.66 11.56 2.59
C THR A 62 5.40 10.42 1.90
N LEU A 63 6.56 10.73 1.35
CA LEU A 63 7.41 9.80 0.63
C LEU A 63 8.73 9.55 1.37
N MET A 64 9.22 8.33 1.26
CA MET A 64 10.52 7.89 1.71
C MET A 64 11.40 7.66 0.49
N VAL A 65 12.38 8.55 0.29
CA VAL A 65 13.39 8.41 -0.77
C VAL A 65 14.54 7.57 -0.24
N PRO A 66 14.96 6.49 -0.93
CA PRO A 66 16.16 5.74 -0.55
C PRO A 66 17.37 6.66 -0.46
N VAL A 67 18.15 6.55 0.63
CA VAL A 67 19.41 7.31 0.79
C VAL A 67 20.56 6.65 0.03
N GLU A 68 20.46 5.33 -0.13
CA GLU A 68 21.39 4.50 -0.89
C GLU A 68 20.63 3.83 -2.04
N GLY A 69 21.25 3.79 -3.22
CA GLY A 69 20.65 3.25 -4.45
C GLY A 69 19.77 4.25 -5.21
N ASP A 70 19.40 3.88 -6.42
CA ASP A 70 18.58 4.69 -7.35
C ASP A 70 17.11 4.23 -7.36
N GLY A 71 16.64 3.69 -6.24
CA GLY A 71 15.27 3.20 -6.10
C GLY A 71 14.24 4.33 -6.10
N PRO A 72 13.02 4.09 -6.62
CA PRO A 72 11.92 5.04 -6.55
C PRO A 72 11.53 5.32 -5.09
N ALA A 73 10.96 6.50 -4.87
CA ALA A 73 10.40 6.84 -3.56
C ALA A 73 9.22 5.92 -3.20
N GLN A 74 9.13 5.55 -1.93
CA GLN A 74 8.07 4.69 -1.40
C GLN A 74 7.12 5.51 -0.53
N ALA A 75 5.85 5.11 -0.44
CA ALA A 75 4.92 5.74 0.47
C ALA A 75 5.33 5.43 1.92
N VAL A 76 5.24 6.42 2.80
CA VAL A 76 5.49 6.25 4.24
C VAL A 76 4.43 6.96 5.05
N LEU A 77 3.97 6.35 6.13
CA LEU A 77 3.03 6.95 7.06
C LEU A 77 3.66 7.17 8.42
N PHE A 78 3.39 8.35 8.98
CA PHE A 78 3.75 8.69 10.34
C PHE A 78 2.51 8.65 11.24
N PRO A 79 2.63 8.16 12.48
CA PRO A 79 1.48 8.03 13.37
C PRO A 79 1.09 9.38 13.97
N ASN A 80 -0.21 9.61 14.15
CA ASN A 80 -0.77 10.81 14.79
C ASN A 80 -0.15 12.11 14.25
N ALA A 81 0.06 12.23 12.94
CA ALA A 81 0.92 13.21 12.32
C ALA A 81 0.15 14.33 11.60
N GLU A 82 0.79 15.49 11.49
CA GLU A 82 0.34 16.63 10.68
C GLU A 82 1.53 17.26 9.93
N GLY A 83 1.24 18.00 8.86
CA GLY A 83 2.24 18.76 8.10
C GLY A 83 2.40 20.18 8.65
N VAL A 84 3.64 20.68 8.65
CA VAL A 84 3.94 22.09 8.94
C VAL A 84 4.85 22.66 7.86
N ARG A 85 4.50 23.83 7.32
CA ARG A 85 5.32 24.65 6.42
C ARG A 85 5.84 25.85 7.20
N PHE A 86 7.16 25.95 7.34
CA PHE A 86 7.84 27.08 8.00
C PHE A 86 7.86 28.33 7.12
N ASP A 87 8.19 29.49 7.70
CA ASP A 87 8.20 30.78 6.99
C ASP A 87 9.18 30.80 5.80
N ASN A 88 10.28 30.06 5.90
CA ASN A 88 11.25 29.86 4.83
C ASN A 88 10.82 28.84 3.75
N GLY A 89 9.60 28.30 3.83
CA GLY A 89 9.03 27.35 2.88
C GLY A 89 9.38 25.88 3.13
N VAL A 90 10.27 25.57 4.09
CA VAL A 90 10.58 24.18 4.46
C VAL A 90 9.33 23.50 5.01
N ARG A 91 9.11 22.25 4.60
CA ARG A 91 8.02 21.41 5.10
C ARG A 91 8.54 20.38 6.10
N ALA A 92 7.69 19.96 7.03
CA ALA A 92 8.00 18.89 7.98
C ALA A 92 6.77 18.08 8.33
N VAL A 93 7.00 16.86 8.76
CA VAL A 93 5.99 16.01 9.40
C VAL A 93 6.22 16.06 10.91
N VAL A 94 5.17 16.38 11.66
CA VAL A 94 5.22 16.54 13.12
C VAL A 94 4.13 15.71 13.80
N GLU A 95 4.34 15.34 15.06
CA GLU A 95 3.30 14.73 15.88
C GLU A 95 2.25 15.77 16.27
N SER A 96 1.01 15.48 15.90
CA SER A 96 -0.16 16.28 16.23
C SER A 96 -0.30 16.43 17.74
N GLY A 97 -0.60 17.64 18.18
CA GLY A 97 -0.76 17.97 19.59
C GLY A 97 0.54 18.18 20.38
N SER A 98 1.68 17.65 19.96
CA SER A 98 2.98 17.91 20.61
C SER A 98 3.88 18.85 19.81
N GLY A 99 3.74 18.89 18.48
CA GLY A 99 4.57 19.68 17.56
C GLY A 99 6.00 19.17 17.43
N LYS A 100 6.32 18.01 18.01
CA LYS A 100 7.64 17.37 17.86
C LYS A 100 7.80 16.84 16.45
N VAL A 101 9.02 16.89 15.92
CA VAL A 101 9.26 16.64 14.49
C VAL A 101 9.68 15.19 14.26
N TYR A 102 9.00 14.53 13.33
CA TYR A 102 9.44 13.24 12.79
C TYR A 102 10.62 13.46 11.84
N ALA A 103 10.43 14.29 10.83
CA ALA A 103 11.48 14.72 9.92
C ALA A 103 11.07 16.01 9.21
N THR A 104 12.07 16.78 8.80
CA THR A 104 11.93 17.88 7.84
C THR A 104 12.15 17.35 6.42
N GLU A 105 11.55 18.00 5.43
CA GLU A 105 11.71 17.64 4.03
C GLU A 105 13.20 17.67 3.62
N GLY A 106 13.69 16.57 3.05
CA GLY A 106 15.09 16.35 2.71
C GLY A 106 15.95 15.80 3.85
N GLN A 107 15.42 15.72 5.07
CA GLN A 107 16.10 15.11 6.20
C GLN A 107 16.02 13.59 6.14
N THR A 108 17.13 12.92 6.46
CA THR A 108 17.16 11.48 6.67
C THR A 108 16.52 11.12 8.01
N PHE A 109 15.70 10.07 8.02
CA PHE A 109 15.08 9.53 9.22
C PHE A 109 15.30 8.02 9.31
N SER A 110 15.12 7.49 10.52
CA SER A 110 15.21 6.07 10.82
C SER A 110 14.34 5.78 12.02
N TYR A 111 13.27 5.02 11.83
CA TYR A 111 12.28 4.72 12.85
C TYR A 111 11.93 3.22 12.86
N ALA A 112 11.41 2.76 14.00
CA ALA A 112 10.69 1.50 14.02
C ALA A 112 9.44 1.58 13.14
N GLY A 113 9.13 0.46 12.48
CA GLY A 113 7.93 0.37 11.66
C GLY A 113 7.55 -1.03 11.23
N GLY A 114 6.79 -1.10 10.16
CA GLY A 114 6.33 -2.31 9.48
C GLY A 114 5.63 -1.97 8.17
N PHE A 115 5.07 -2.99 7.53
CA PHE A 115 4.21 -2.87 6.35
C PHE A 115 2.86 -3.46 6.73
N VAL A 116 1.76 -2.79 6.40
CA VAL A 116 0.43 -3.37 6.54
C VAL A 116 -0.38 -3.21 5.26
N PRO A 117 -1.32 -4.13 4.99
CA PRO A 117 -2.29 -3.96 3.92
C PRO A 117 -3.13 -2.73 4.24
N GLU A 118 -3.05 -1.73 3.37
CA GLU A 118 -3.98 -0.61 3.29
C GLU A 118 -4.19 0.23 4.57
N PRO A 119 -3.26 1.12 4.88
CA PRO A 119 -3.57 2.20 5.80
C PRO A 119 -4.57 3.16 5.15
N ASN A 120 -5.83 3.11 5.60
CA ASN A 120 -6.94 3.99 5.19
C ASN A 120 -6.55 5.48 5.09
N GLY A 121 -5.61 5.94 5.92
CA GLY A 121 -5.11 7.31 5.92
C GLY A 121 -4.35 7.71 4.64
N TRP A 122 -3.68 6.78 3.96
CA TRP A 122 -3.01 7.07 2.69
C TRP A 122 -4.01 7.17 1.54
N THR A 123 -4.75 6.08 1.29
CA THR A 123 -5.60 5.95 0.09
C THR A 123 -6.63 7.07 -0.02
N THR A 124 -7.16 7.54 1.11
CA THR A 124 -8.14 8.63 1.16
C THR A 124 -7.58 9.95 0.64
N MET A 125 -6.30 10.24 0.87
CA MET A 125 -5.67 11.52 0.55
C MET A 125 -4.82 11.45 -0.73
N CYS A 126 -4.11 10.35 -0.92
CA CYS A 126 -3.03 10.20 -1.89
C CYS A 126 -3.39 9.27 -3.05
N GLY A 127 -4.60 8.73 -3.05
CA GLY A 127 -5.07 7.79 -4.07
C GLY A 127 -4.50 6.38 -3.90
N SER A 128 -4.84 5.51 -4.85
CA SER A 128 -4.46 4.10 -4.82
C SER A 128 -2.95 3.93 -4.85
N PHE A 129 -2.45 3.14 -3.91
CA PHE A 129 -1.10 2.60 -3.91
C PHE A 129 -1.18 1.08 -4.04
N ALA A 130 -0.12 0.43 -4.52
CA ALA A 130 -0.10 -1.02 -4.48
C ALA A 130 -0.11 -1.44 -3.00
N PRO A 131 -1.04 -2.29 -2.57
CA PRO A 131 -1.06 -2.73 -1.18
C PRO A 131 0.20 -3.55 -0.93
N ASP A 132 0.88 -3.29 0.19
CA ASP A 132 2.24 -3.72 0.59
C ASP A 132 3.43 -2.81 0.22
N ASP A 133 3.23 -1.72 -0.53
CA ASP A 133 4.30 -0.74 -0.77
C ASP A 133 4.30 0.45 0.23
N ILE A 134 3.36 0.49 1.20
CA ILE A 134 3.29 1.58 2.19
C ILE A 134 4.03 1.18 3.47
N ALA A 135 5.11 1.89 3.77
CA ALA A 135 5.80 1.77 5.04
C ALA A 135 5.03 2.52 6.15
N LEU A 136 4.89 1.93 7.33
CA LEU A 136 4.33 2.60 8.49
C LEU A 136 5.39 2.75 9.56
N VAL A 137 5.57 3.98 10.05
CA VAL A 137 6.35 4.27 11.25
C VAL A 137 5.49 3.97 12.47
N ASN A 138 5.98 3.15 13.39
CA ASN A 138 5.35 2.88 14.69
C ASN A 138 6.28 3.30 15.83
N ASP A 139 6.78 4.53 15.72
CA ASP A 139 7.68 5.15 16.68
C ASP A 139 7.25 6.59 16.99
N GLY A 140 7.79 7.14 18.07
CA GLY A 140 7.64 8.55 18.42
C GLY A 140 8.61 9.46 17.65
N PRO A 141 8.32 10.76 17.55
CA PRO A 141 9.22 11.72 16.91
C PRO A 141 10.59 11.79 17.62
N ALA A 142 11.68 11.77 16.84
CA ALA A 142 13.03 11.86 17.37
C ALA A 142 13.46 13.30 17.73
N HIS A 143 12.78 14.32 17.20
CA HIS A 143 13.22 15.71 17.30
C HIS A 143 12.25 16.58 18.14
N PRO A 144 12.77 17.53 18.93
CA PRO A 144 11.94 18.45 19.69
C PRO A 144 11.21 19.46 18.78
N VAL A 145 10.31 20.24 19.37
CA VAL A 145 9.69 21.39 18.69
C VAL A 145 10.79 22.36 18.26
N PRO A 146 10.87 22.77 16.97
CA PRO A 146 11.87 23.70 16.50
C PRO A 146 11.73 25.07 17.17
N THR A 147 12.87 25.68 17.51
CA THR A 147 12.94 27.06 18.02
C THR A 147 13.29 28.08 16.93
N ALA A 148 13.62 27.61 15.73
CA ALA A 148 13.93 28.39 14.54
C ALA A 148 13.60 27.56 13.29
N ASP A 149 13.50 28.23 12.14
CA ASP A 149 13.27 27.59 10.86
C ASP A 149 14.40 26.59 10.52
N PRO A 150 14.08 25.36 10.09
CA PRO A 150 15.07 24.41 9.61
C PRO A 150 15.74 24.90 8.32
N ALA A 151 16.98 24.47 8.07
CA ALA A 151 17.66 24.78 6.82
C ALA A 151 17.00 24.04 5.63
N PRO A 152 16.80 24.70 4.47
CA PRO A 152 16.32 24.03 3.27
C PRO A 152 17.27 22.94 2.78
N TYR A 153 16.71 21.88 2.21
CA TYR A 153 17.48 20.86 1.51
C TYR A 153 17.93 21.38 0.14
N GLU A 154 19.21 21.16 -0.19
CA GLU A 154 19.81 21.69 -1.44
C GLU A 154 19.64 20.77 -2.66
N GLY A 155 19.18 19.52 -2.47
CA GLY A 155 18.97 18.56 -3.55
C GLY A 155 17.55 18.56 -4.10
N ALA A 156 17.32 17.74 -5.13
CA ALA A 156 15.99 17.50 -5.67
C ALA A 156 15.26 16.40 -4.88
N LEU A 157 13.95 16.58 -4.71
CA LEU A 157 13.05 15.59 -4.12
C LEU A 157 11.86 15.40 -5.06
N PRO A 158 11.26 14.20 -5.09
CA PRO A 158 10.03 13.98 -5.86
C PRO A 158 8.88 14.83 -5.30
N THR A 159 8.15 15.48 -6.19
CA THR A 159 6.93 16.25 -5.86
C THR A 159 5.65 15.51 -6.25
N GLU A 160 5.77 14.33 -6.86
CA GLU A 160 4.69 13.46 -7.29
C GLU A 160 4.92 12.03 -6.81
N ILE A 161 3.84 11.26 -6.70
CA ILE A 161 3.90 9.84 -6.35
C ILE A 161 4.44 9.06 -7.55
N PRO A 162 5.51 8.25 -7.40
CA PRO A 162 6.00 7.42 -8.49
C PRO A 162 4.92 6.44 -8.98
N SER A 163 4.83 6.32 -10.30
CA SER A 163 3.90 5.38 -10.95
C SER A 163 4.15 3.94 -10.49
N LEU A 164 3.14 3.09 -10.67
CA LEU A 164 3.25 1.65 -10.41
C LEU A 164 4.47 1.05 -11.12
N THR A 165 4.65 1.39 -12.40
CA THR A 165 5.76 0.89 -13.24
C THR A 165 7.12 1.37 -12.76
N GLU A 166 7.26 2.64 -12.36
CA GLU A 166 8.51 3.14 -11.76
C GLU A 166 8.84 2.40 -10.45
N ARG A 167 7.82 1.98 -9.71
CA ARG A 167 7.94 1.13 -8.52
C ARG A 167 8.15 -0.35 -8.82
N GLY A 168 8.30 -0.74 -10.09
CA GLY A 168 8.54 -2.12 -10.51
C GLY A 168 7.28 -2.98 -10.60
N TRP A 169 6.08 -2.40 -10.46
CA TRP A 169 4.83 -3.13 -10.68
C TRP A 169 4.46 -3.21 -12.15
N TYR A 170 3.92 -4.35 -12.56
CA TYR A 170 3.48 -4.60 -13.91
C TYR A 170 2.19 -5.43 -13.93
N ALA A 171 1.41 -5.24 -14.98
CA ALA A 171 0.15 -5.95 -15.16
C ALA A 171 0.43 -7.40 -15.55
N VAL A 172 -0.32 -8.33 -14.95
CA VAL A 172 -0.33 -9.76 -15.26
C VAL A 172 -1.73 -10.18 -15.72
N PRO A 173 -1.90 -11.37 -16.34
CA PRO A 173 -3.22 -11.93 -16.58
C PRO A 173 -4.00 -12.06 -15.27
N THR A 174 -5.16 -11.41 -15.19
CA THR A 174 -5.92 -11.31 -13.93
C THR A 174 -7.42 -11.12 -14.17
N PHE A 175 -8.22 -11.20 -13.09
CA PHE A 175 -9.66 -10.98 -13.10
C PHE A 175 -10.13 -10.41 -11.77
N GLU A 176 -11.29 -9.75 -11.77
CA GLU A 176 -11.93 -9.29 -10.54
C GLU A 176 -12.53 -10.49 -9.80
N TRP A 177 -12.02 -10.77 -8.60
CA TRP A 177 -12.50 -11.90 -7.81
C TRP A 177 -13.81 -11.59 -7.10
N ASP A 178 -14.78 -12.49 -7.23
CA ASP A 178 -16.02 -12.49 -6.46
C ASP A 178 -16.07 -13.77 -5.60
N PRO A 179 -16.23 -13.67 -4.27
CA PRO A 179 -16.39 -14.85 -3.41
C PRO A 179 -17.58 -15.75 -3.81
N ALA A 180 -18.59 -15.18 -4.47
CA ALA A 180 -19.75 -15.93 -4.95
C ALA A 180 -19.45 -16.78 -6.20
N ASP A 181 -18.39 -16.44 -6.95
CA ASP A 181 -17.96 -17.14 -8.16
C ASP A 181 -16.96 -18.27 -7.85
N GLY A 182 -16.65 -18.50 -6.58
CA GLY A 182 -15.73 -19.54 -6.12
C GLY A 182 -16.16 -20.96 -6.56
N GLY A 183 -15.19 -21.73 -7.07
CA GLY A 183 -15.41 -23.09 -7.52
C GLY A 183 -14.13 -23.92 -7.62
N ASP A 184 -14.10 -25.04 -6.89
CA ASP A 184 -13.02 -26.03 -6.97
C ASP A 184 -13.26 -27.00 -8.14
N GLY A 185 -13.56 -26.47 -9.32
CA GLY A 185 -13.89 -27.27 -10.51
C GLY A 185 -12.75 -28.21 -10.89
N ALA A 186 -11.52 -27.81 -10.57
CA ALA A 186 -10.29 -28.57 -10.70
C ALA A 186 -9.24 -28.11 -9.66
N LEU A 187 -8.22 -28.93 -9.49
CA LEU A 187 -7.03 -28.65 -8.68
C LEU A 187 -5.81 -28.60 -9.60
N LEU A 188 -4.96 -27.60 -9.44
CA LEU A 188 -3.66 -27.52 -10.09
C LEU A 188 -2.55 -27.52 -9.03
N GLU A 189 -1.80 -28.61 -8.98
CA GLU A 189 -0.64 -28.74 -8.09
C GLU A 189 0.65 -28.68 -8.91
N GLY A 190 1.68 -28.02 -8.36
CA GLY A 190 2.98 -28.00 -9.00
C GLY A 190 3.96 -27.02 -8.39
N THR A 191 4.96 -26.66 -9.17
CA THR A 191 5.95 -25.63 -8.83
C THR A 191 5.84 -24.51 -9.86
N VAL A 192 5.66 -23.29 -9.37
CA VAL A 192 5.59 -22.09 -10.19
C VAL A 192 6.92 -21.84 -10.86
N SER A 193 6.88 -21.50 -12.14
CA SER A 193 8.00 -20.92 -12.89
C SER A 193 7.58 -19.56 -13.44
N MET A 194 8.45 -18.56 -13.27
CA MET A 194 8.22 -17.21 -13.77
C MET A 194 8.84 -17.04 -15.14
N THR A 195 8.08 -16.53 -16.11
CA THR A 195 8.57 -16.24 -17.45
C THR A 195 9.32 -14.91 -17.50
N ASP A 196 10.13 -14.67 -18.53
CA ASP A 196 10.86 -13.39 -18.70
C ASP A 196 9.91 -12.17 -18.82
N ASP A 197 8.70 -12.40 -19.33
CA ASP A 197 7.62 -11.39 -19.37
C ASP A 197 7.05 -11.07 -17.98
N GLY A 198 7.27 -11.94 -17.00
CA GLY A 198 6.77 -11.84 -15.64
C GLY A 198 5.47 -12.59 -15.38
N CYS A 199 5.10 -13.52 -16.24
CA CYS A 199 3.90 -14.33 -16.06
C CYS A 199 4.21 -15.63 -15.33
N ALA A 200 3.23 -16.15 -14.59
CA ALA A 200 3.40 -17.36 -13.80
C ALA A 200 2.87 -18.58 -14.55
N THR A 201 3.65 -19.66 -14.55
CA THR A 201 3.30 -20.93 -15.18
C THR A 201 3.52 -22.10 -14.23
N VAL A 202 2.86 -23.22 -14.50
CA VAL A 202 3.10 -24.51 -13.84
C VAL A 202 3.26 -25.58 -14.90
N GLU A 203 4.31 -26.39 -14.81
CA GLU A 203 4.44 -27.59 -15.63
C GLU A 203 3.49 -28.69 -15.14
N SER A 204 2.71 -29.26 -16.06
CA SER A 204 1.82 -30.39 -15.83
C SER A 204 2.20 -31.57 -16.75
N ALA A 205 1.53 -32.71 -16.57
CA ALA A 205 1.71 -33.86 -17.45
C ALA A 205 1.30 -33.58 -18.92
N ASP A 206 0.39 -32.61 -19.11
CA ASP A 206 -0.22 -32.30 -20.41
C ASP A 206 0.42 -31.07 -21.08
N GLY A 207 1.40 -30.43 -20.43
CA GLY A 207 2.10 -29.25 -20.95
C GLY A 207 2.29 -28.14 -19.92
N VAL A 208 2.69 -26.97 -20.40
CA VAL A 208 2.87 -25.75 -19.61
C VAL A 208 1.52 -25.06 -19.45
N VAL A 209 1.12 -24.82 -18.20
CA VAL A 209 -0.14 -24.17 -17.86
C VAL A 209 0.14 -22.75 -17.40
N GLY A 210 -0.44 -21.75 -18.08
CA GLY A 210 -0.40 -20.36 -17.63
C GLY A 210 -1.41 -20.08 -16.52
N LEU A 211 -1.01 -19.30 -15.52
CA LEU A 211 -1.86 -18.93 -14.40
C LEU A 211 -2.52 -17.57 -14.63
N VAL A 212 -3.83 -17.52 -14.41
CA VAL A 212 -4.60 -16.27 -14.33
C VAL A 212 -5.02 -16.09 -12.89
N LEU A 213 -4.48 -15.07 -12.24
CA LEU A 213 -4.56 -14.88 -10.79
C LEU A 213 -5.59 -13.79 -10.43
N PRO A 214 -6.35 -13.93 -9.34
CA PRO A 214 -7.40 -12.98 -8.95
C PRO A 214 -6.80 -11.65 -8.49
N ASN A 215 -7.37 -10.52 -8.89
CA ASN A 215 -6.98 -9.18 -8.42
C ASN A 215 -5.46 -8.98 -8.34
N ALA A 216 -4.72 -9.30 -9.38
CA ALA A 216 -3.28 -9.58 -9.28
C ALA A 216 -2.40 -8.57 -10.02
N TRP A 217 -1.21 -8.33 -9.46
CA TRP A 217 -0.15 -7.55 -10.08
C TRP A 217 1.21 -8.20 -9.84
N GLY A 218 2.05 -8.14 -10.87
CA GLY A 218 3.44 -8.58 -10.77
C GLY A 218 4.32 -7.47 -10.20
N LYS A 219 5.34 -7.87 -9.43
CA LYS A 219 6.39 -7.00 -8.89
C LYS A 219 7.76 -7.51 -9.31
N ARG A 220 8.56 -6.62 -9.89
CA ARG A 220 10.00 -6.82 -10.09
C ARG A 220 10.72 -6.24 -8.89
N PRO A 221 11.59 -7.01 -8.21
CA PRO A 221 12.39 -6.48 -7.12
C PRO A 221 13.27 -5.34 -7.64
N LEU A 222 13.40 -4.30 -6.82
CA LEU A 222 14.23 -3.15 -7.12
C LEU A 222 15.66 -3.46 -6.64
N GLY A 223 16.53 -3.90 -7.56
CA GLY A 223 17.92 -4.26 -7.28
C GLY A 223 18.28 -5.71 -7.64
N ASP A 224 19.47 -6.15 -7.24
CA ASP A 224 20.06 -7.44 -7.64
C ASP A 224 19.56 -8.65 -6.83
N ALA A 225 18.67 -8.45 -5.86
CA ALA A 225 18.21 -9.49 -4.94
C ALA A 225 16.70 -9.73 -5.07
N GLY A 226 16.31 -10.86 -5.68
CA GLY A 226 14.94 -11.37 -5.72
C GLY A 226 14.50 -11.83 -7.11
N GLY A 227 13.56 -12.78 -7.16
CA GLY A 227 12.84 -13.17 -8.37
C GLY A 227 11.61 -12.29 -8.59
N MET A 228 10.98 -12.43 -9.76
CA MET A 228 9.66 -11.84 -9.98
C MET A 228 8.63 -12.53 -9.10
N ALA A 229 7.71 -11.74 -8.55
CA ALA A 229 6.60 -12.23 -7.74
C ALA A 229 5.29 -11.64 -8.26
N ILE A 230 4.18 -12.35 -8.06
CA ILE A 230 2.82 -11.86 -8.29
C ILE A 230 2.09 -11.86 -6.97
N TYR A 231 1.42 -10.76 -6.66
CA TYR A 231 0.61 -10.59 -5.47
C TYR A 231 -0.86 -10.42 -5.84
N SER A 232 -1.75 -10.87 -4.97
CA SER A 232 -3.20 -10.72 -5.10
C SER A 232 -3.80 -10.07 -3.86
N TRP A 233 -4.94 -9.40 -4.06
CA TRP A 233 -5.66 -8.68 -3.02
C TRP A 233 -7.13 -9.08 -2.96
N PHE A 234 -7.62 -9.26 -1.76
CA PHE A 234 -8.99 -9.65 -1.43
C PHE A 234 -9.54 -8.69 -0.37
N PRO A 235 -10.87 -8.67 -0.13
CA PRO A 235 -11.48 -7.72 0.81
C PRO A 235 -10.87 -7.73 2.21
N ASP A 236 -10.42 -8.90 2.68
CA ASP A 236 -9.92 -9.11 4.04
C ASP A 236 -8.45 -9.56 4.10
N SER A 237 -7.79 -9.77 2.95
CA SER A 237 -6.44 -10.33 2.89
C SER A 237 -5.67 -9.89 1.65
N SER A 238 -4.35 -10.03 1.70
CA SER A 238 -3.47 -9.94 0.55
C SER A 238 -2.33 -10.92 0.72
N GLY A 239 -1.68 -11.26 -0.39
CA GLY A 239 -0.54 -12.15 -0.31
C GLY A 239 0.21 -12.26 -1.61
N LEU A 240 1.40 -12.85 -1.49
CA LEU A 240 2.05 -13.48 -2.62
C LEU A 240 1.04 -14.44 -3.29
N MET A 241 1.16 -14.74 -4.56
CA MET A 241 0.44 -15.85 -5.19
C MET A 241 1.42 -16.70 -5.96
N ALA A 242 2.33 -16.08 -6.70
CA ALA A 242 3.31 -16.76 -7.53
C ALA A 242 4.70 -16.16 -7.33
N GLU A 243 5.71 -17.01 -7.15
CA GLU A 243 7.13 -16.70 -7.23
C GLU A 243 7.84 -17.91 -7.81
N ASP A 244 8.97 -17.70 -8.48
CA ASP A 244 9.75 -18.79 -9.04
C ASP A 244 10.13 -19.83 -7.97
N GLY A 245 9.84 -21.11 -8.25
CA GLY A 245 10.10 -22.21 -7.32
C GLY A 245 9.06 -22.39 -6.20
N LEU A 246 8.03 -21.53 -6.12
CA LEU A 246 6.95 -21.67 -5.15
C LEU A 246 6.12 -22.93 -5.43
N LYS A 247 5.94 -23.77 -4.41
CA LYS A 247 5.05 -24.94 -4.50
C LYS A 247 3.63 -24.54 -4.17
N VAL A 248 2.69 -24.95 -5.02
CA VAL A 248 1.32 -24.47 -5.00
C VAL A 248 0.33 -25.62 -5.18
N SER A 249 -0.88 -25.41 -4.68
CA SER A 249 -2.05 -26.25 -4.86
C SER A 249 -3.26 -25.35 -5.03
N TYR A 250 -3.54 -24.92 -6.26
CA TYR A 250 -4.60 -23.96 -6.54
C TYR A 250 -5.93 -24.63 -6.83
N ALA A 251 -6.98 -24.16 -6.18
CA ALA A 251 -8.36 -24.39 -6.61
C ALA A 251 -8.75 -23.43 -7.76
N GLY A 252 -9.47 -23.96 -8.74
CA GLY A 252 -9.97 -23.14 -9.85
C GLY A 252 -10.49 -23.96 -11.03
N GLY A 253 -10.27 -23.44 -12.24
CA GLY A 253 -10.76 -24.07 -13.47
C GLY A 253 -9.96 -23.73 -14.72
N SER A 254 -10.04 -24.61 -15.72
CA SER A 254 -9.42 -24.39 -17.02
C SER A 254 -10.13 -23.29 -17.81
N ALA A 255 -9.37 -22.53 -18.60
CA ALA A 255 -9.89 -21.53 -19.53
C ALA A 255 -9.34 -21.74 -20.94
N ASP A 256 -10.12 -21.30 -21.93
CA ASP A 256 -9.77 -21.38 -23.35
C ASP A 256 -8.71 -20.33 -23.72
N LEU A 257 -7.71 -20.72 -24.51
CA LEU A 257 -6.66 -19.84 -25.05
C LEU A 257 -7.16 -18.83 -26.08
N ASP A 258 -8.34 -19.06 -26.65
CA ASP A 258 -9.00 -18.16 -27.59
C ASP A 258 -10.05 -17.26 -26.90
N GLY A 259 -10.21 -17.38 -25.57
CA GLY A 259 -11.13 -16.58 -24.77
C GLY A 259 -10.50 -15.31 -24.19
N GLU A 260 -11.27 -14.59 -23.36
CA GLU A 260 -10.83 -13.35 -22.71
C GLU A 260 -9.48 -13.51 -21.99
N PHE A 261 -9.31 -14.58 -21.23
CA PHE A 261 -8.05 -14.86 -20.53
C PHE A 261 -6.90 -15.21 -21.47
N GLY A 262 -7.20 -15.83 -22.61
CA GLY A 262 -6.26 -16.05 -23.70
C GLY A 262 -5.73 -14.74 -24.30
N GLU A 263 -6.63 -13.79 -24.57
CA GLU A 263 -6.27 -12.45 -25.06
C GLU A 263 -5.44 -11.67 -24.04
N GLN A 264 -5.80 -11.75 -22.75
CA GLN A 264 -5.00 -11.19 -21.68
C GLN A 264 -3.59 -11.80 -21.64
N TRP A 265 -3.50 -13.13 -21.68
CA TRP A 265 -2.21 -13.84 -21.68
C TRP A 265 -1.33 -13.39 -22.85
N GLN A 266 -1.85 -13.39 -24.08
CA GLN A 266 -1.10 -12.98 -25.26
C GLN A 266 -0.65 -11.50 -25.19
N THR A 267 -1.44 -10.65 -24.54
CA THR A 267 -1.12 -9.22 -24.38
C THR A 267 -0.04 -8.99 -23.32
N ARG A 268 -0.07 -9.74 -22.22
CA ARG A 268 0.82 -9.55 -21.06
C ARG A 268 2.08 -10.42 -21.12
N CYS A 269 2.00 -11.56 -21.80
CA CYS A 269 3.03 -12.61 -21.86
C CYS A 269 3.35 -13.00 -23.32
N PRO A 270 3.63 -12.03 -24.22
CA PRO A 270 3.68 -12.29 -25.67
C PRO A 270 4.79 -13.26 -26.08
N ASP A 271 5.88 -13.35 -25.31
CA ASP A 271 7.02 -14.21 -25.62
C ASP A 271 6.96 -15.56 -24.87
N SER A 272 5.85 -15.81 -24.17
CA SER A 272 5.65 -16.93 -23.24
C SER A 272 4.41 -17.77 -23.59
N PRO A 273 4.41 -18.52 -24.70
CA PRO A 273 3.27 -19.36 -25.08
C PRO A 273 3.05 -20.49 -24.07
N VAL A 274 1.79 -20.84 -23.85
CA VAL A 274 1.37 -21.93 -22.95
C VAL A 274 0.41 -22.88 -23.67
N ASP A 275 0.31 -24.11 -23.17
CA ASP A 275 -0.55 -25.15 -23.73
C ASP A 275 -2.00 -25.07 -23.20
N ALA A 276 -2.17 -24.49 -22.01
CA ALA A 276 -3.47 -24.28 -21.37
C ALA A 276 -3.43 -23.08 -20.40
N LEU A 277 -4.61 -22.58 -20.01
CA LEU A 277 -4.77 -21.61 -18.94
C LEU A 277 -5.54 -22.20 -17.77
N PHE A 278 -5.15 -21.78 -16.56
CA PHE A 278 -5.84 -22.10 -15.33
C PHE A 278 -6.18 -20.80 -14.59
N VAL A 279 -7.47 -20.59 -14.34
CA VAL A 279 -8.00 -19.47 -13.58
C VAL A 279 -8.05 -19.89 -12.12
N VAL A 280 -7.19 -19.27 -11.31
CA VAL A 280 -7.11 -19.54 -9.87
C VAL A 280 -8.24 -18.79 -9.18
N GLN A 281 -9.11 -19.50 -8.48
CA GLN A 281 -10.23 -18.91 -7.72
C GLN A 281 -9.98 -18.90 -6.21
N ASP A 282 -8.80 -19.36 -5.81
CA ASP A 282 -8.35 -19.45 -4.44
C ASP A 282 -7.93 -18.08 -3.88
N ASP A 283 -8.28 -17.81 -2.63
CA ASP A 283 -7.80 -16.67 -1.84
C ASP A 283 -6.77 -17.06 -0.77
N GLN A 284 -6.50 -18.38 -0.62
CA GLN A 284 -5.55 -18.95 0.34
C GLN A 284 -4.79 -20.16 -0.26
N PRO A 285 -3.91 -19.97 -1.25
CA PRO A 285 -3.26 -21.08 -1.97
C PRO A 285 -2.24 -21.89 -1.17
N TRP A 286 -2.09 -21.61 0.13
CA TRP A 286 -1.15 -22.24 1.07
C TRP A 286 -1.82 -23.15 2.10
N ASP A 287 -3.14 -23.07 2.25
CA ASP A 287 -3.91 -23.79 3.27
C ASP A 287 -4.61 -25.03 2.69
#